data_AF-A0A951LKC5-F1
#
_entry.id   AF-A0A951LKC5-F1
#
_cell.length_a   1.000
_cell.length_b   1.000
_cell.length_c   1.000
_cell.angle_alpha   90.00
_cell.angle_beta   90.00
_cell.angle_gamma   90.00
#
_symmetry.space_group_name_H-M   'P 1'
#
loop_
_entity.id
_entity.type
_entity.pdbx_description
1 polymer ?
#
loop_
_entity_poly.entity_id
_entity_poly.type
_entity_poly.pdbx_seq_one_letter_code
_entity_poly.pdbx_strand_id
1 'polypeptide(L)'
;MTDEQATIETPSPTTNPAPLCLHLRSKRMYVHNSFEVEAQADENVESCYGHYWCMKTMYEIGPDNGRVQRKVCKPGRSCYEAS
;
A
#
# COMPACT_ATOMS: atom_id res chain seq x y z
N MET A 1 36.07 27.02 -20.37
CA MET A 1 35.53 26.27 -19.23
C MET A 1 34.07 26.00 -19.58
N THR A 2 33.81 24.87 -20.23
CA THR A 2 32.46 24.44 -20.62
C THR A 2 31.90 23.61 -19.47
N ASP A 3 30.92 24.16 -18.77
CA ASP A 3 30.20 23.47 -17.70
C ASP A 3 29.36 22.33 -18.28
N GLU A 4 29.65 21.12 -17.79
CA GLU A 4 29.01 19.86 -18.10
C GLU A 4 27.68 19.79 -17.32
N GLN A 5 26.55 20.04 -17.99
CA GLN A 5 25.23 19.88 -17.37
C GLN A 5 24.90 18.38 -17.25
N ALA A 6 25.03 17.87 -16.04
CA ALA A 6 24.56 16.55 -15.64
C ALA A 6 23.03 16.48 -15.77
N THR A 7 22.55 15.65 -16.69
CA THR A 7 21.15 15.24 -16.79
C THR A 7 20.79 14.43 -15.54
N ILE A 8 20.03 15.04 -14.62
CA ILE A 8 19.42 14.32 -13.51
C ILE A 8 18.21 13.56 -14.10
N GLU A 9 18.40 12.29 -14.40
CA GLU A 9 17.30 11.39 -14.72
C GLU A 9 16.38 11.30 -13.50
N THR A 10 15.25 12.00 -13.56
CA THR A 10 14.18 11.88 -12.58
C THR A 10 13.56 10.49 -12.75
N PRO A 11 13.60 9.58 -11.76
CA PRO A 11 12.91 8.30 -11.90
C PRO A 11 11.40 8.58 -12.02
N SER A 12 10.86 8.26 -13.18
CA SER A 12 9.44 8.32 -13.49
C SER A 12 8.68 7.41 -12.52
N PRO A 13 7.70 7.91 -11.75
CA PRO A 13 6.90 7.08 -10.86
C PRO A 13 5.78 6.42 -11.67
N THR A 14 6.13 5.46 -12.52
CA THR A 14 5.14 4.66 -13.26
C THR A 14 5.26 3.19 -12.90
N THR A 15 5.17 2.88 -11.61
CA THR A 15 4.76 1.54 -11.19
C THR A 15 3.31 1.67 -10.77
N ASN A 16 2.39 1.28 -11.65
CA ASN A 16 0.98 1.17 -11.28
C ASN A 16 0.90 0.14 -10.15
N PRO A 17 0.66 0.56 -8.90
CA PRO A 17 0.79 -0.32 -7.75
C PRO A 17 -0.24 -1.44 -7.89
N ALA A 18 0.18 -2.68 -7.63
CA ALA A 18 -0.72 -3.84 -7.70
C ALA A 18 -2.04 -3.56 -6.95
N PRO A 19 -3.19 -3.98 -7.49
CA PRO A 19 -4.49 -3.65 -6.91
C PRO A 19 -4.55 -4.14 -5.45
N LEU A 20 -5.03 -3.25 -4.57
CA LEU A 20 -5.20 -3.57 -3.16
C LEU A 20 -6.46 -4.40 -2.95
N CYS A 21 -6.44 -5.20 -1.88
CA CYS A 21 -7.65 -5.84 -1.41
C CYS A 21 -8.69 -4.77 -1.00
N LEU A 22 -9.92 -4.89 -1.52
CA LEU A 22 -11.06 -4.03 -1.19
C LEU A 22 -11.41 -4.01 0.29
N HIS A 23 -11.07 -5.07 1.02
CA HIS A 23 -11.32 -5.16 2.46
C HIS A 23 -10.15 -4.65 3.32
N LEU A 24 -9.00 -4.31 2.73
CA LEU A 24 -7.87 -3.74 3.46
C LEU A 24 -8.12 -2.25 3.70
N ARG A 25 -8.05 -1.81 4.96
CA ARG A 25 -8.14 -0.40 5.33
C ARG A 25 -6.97 0.01 6.21
N SER A 26 -6.60 1.28 6.15
CA SER A 26 -5.68 1.92 7.08
C SER A 26 -6.19 3.30 7.45
N LYS A 27 -5.74 3.85 8.59
CA LYS A 27 -6.12 5.20 9.01
C LYS A 27 -5.78 6.25 7.95
N ARG A 28 -4.67 6.07 7.24
CA ARG A 28 -4.19 6.99 6.20
C ARG A 28 -5.14 7.09 5.01
N MET A 29 -5.87 6.02 4.67
CA MET A 29 -6.88 6.02 3.61
C MET A 29 -8.03 7.00 3.89
N TYR A 30 -8.36 7.22 5.18
CA TYR A 30 -9.40 8.18 5.58
C TYR A 30 -8.89 9.61 5.67
N VAL A 31 -7.61 9.81 5.95
CA VAL A 31 -7.00 11.15 6.08
C VAL A 31 -6.75 11.78 4.72
N HIS A 32 -6.33 11.00 3.73
CA HIS A 32 -5.89 11.54 2.43
C HIS A 32 -6.94 11.39 1.32
N ASN A 33 -8.14 10.89 1.65
CA ASN A 33 -9.26 10.68 0.72
C ASN A 33 -8.89 9.96 -0.61
N SER A 34 -7.79 9.22 -0.63
CA SER A 34 -7.39 8.45 -1.81
C SER A 34 -6.64 7.17 -1.41
N PHE A 35 -7.03 6.08 -2.07
CA PHE A 35 -6.28 4.81 -2.04
C PHE A 35 -4.90 4.96 -2.71
N GLU A 36 -4.74 5.98 -3.56
CA GLU A 36 -3.53 6.30 -4.29
C GLU A 36 -2.37 6.71 -3.36
N VAL A 37 -2.65 7.46 -2.29
CA VAL A 37 -1.61 7.91 -1.34
C VAL A 37 -1.01 6.74 -0.56
N GLU A 38 -1.79 5.71 -0.25
CA GLU A 38 -1.27 4.47 0.31
C GLU A 38 -0.48 3.68 -0.72
N ALA A 39 -0.84 3.79 -2.00
CA ALA A 39 -0.18 3.11 -3.08
C ALA A 39 1.22 3.66 -3.37
N GLN A 40 1.42 4.95 -3.08
CA GLN A 40 2.70 5.63 -3.04
C GLN A 40 3.45 5.51 -1.70
N ALA A 41 2.78 5.04 -0.63
CA ALA A 41 3.40 4.89 0.68
C ALA A 41 4.43 3.77 0.62
N ASP A 42 5.70 4.17 0.62
CA ASP A 42 6.89 3.35 0.50
C ASP A 42 6.76 2.02 1.26
N GLU A 43 6.90 0.92 0.52
CA GLU A 43 6.86 -0.45 1.03
C GLU A 43 7.94 -0.70 2.09
N ASN A 44 8.97 0.16 2.19
CA ASN A 44 10.02 0.12 3.21
C ASN A 44 9.71 0.90 4.49
N VAL A 45 8.58 1.60 4.59
CA VAL A 45 8.09 2.12 5.88
C VAL A 45 7.41 0.97 6.63
N GLU A 46 8.20 -0.06 6.91
CA GLU A 46 7.96 -1.13 7.88
C GLU A 46 7.94 -0.58 9.33
N SER A 47 8.10 0.73 9.47
CA SER A 47 8.06 1.48 10.73
C SER A 47 6.62 1.58 11.24
N CYS A 48 6.20 0.55 11.98
CA CYS A 48 5.49 0.67 13.25
C CYS A 48 4.08 1.29 13.30
N TYR A 49 3.55 1.92 12.23
CA TYR A 49 2.37 2.79 12.34
C TYR A 49 1.29 2.59 11.26
N GLY A 50 1.47 1.64 10.35
CA GLY A 50 0.39 1.21 9.47
C GLY A 50 -0.61 0.35 10.24
N HIS A 51 -1.51 0.96 11.01
CA HIS A 51 -2.67 0.24 11.57
C HIS A 51 -3.58 -0.15 10.41
N TYR A 52 -3.34 -1.33 9.85
CA TYR A 52 -4.19 -1.95 8.86
C TYR A 52 -5.23 -2.82 9.56
N TRP A 53 -6.44 -2.86 9.02
CA TRP A 53 -7.47 -3.78 9.45
C TRP A 53 -8.25 -4.33 8.25
N CYS A 54 -8.83 -5.51 8.45
CA CYS A 54 -9.72 -6.11 7.47
C CYS A 54 -11.16 -5.66 7.77
N MET A 55 -11.88 -5.18 6.77
CA MET A 55 -13.29 -4.81 6.89
C MET A 55 -14.21 -5.99 7.19
N LYS A 56 -13.79 -7.24 6.93
CA LYS A 56 -14.60 -8.43 7.26
C LYS A 56 -14.53 -8.78 8.75
N THR A 57 -13.37 -8.58 9.39
CA THR A 57 -13.15 -8.92 10.81
C THR A 57 -13.13 -7.70 11.72
N MET A 58 -13.05 -6.49 11.14
CA MET A 58 -12.84 -5.22 11.84
C MET A 58 -11.61 -5.24 12.76
N TYR A 59 -10.59 -6.03 12.39
CA TYR A 59 -9.40 -6.27 13.21
C TYR A 59 -8.13 -6.41 12.35
N GLU A 60 -6.97 -6.40 13.00
CA GLU A 60 -5.65 -6.56 12.36
C GLU A 60 -5.35 -8.01 11.91
N ILE A 61 -6.22 -8.95 12.30
CA ILE A 61 -6.20 -10.35 11.89
C ILE A 61 -7.37 -10.60 10.93
N GLY A 62 -7.06 -11.20 9.79
CA GLY A 62 -8.04 -11.57 8.76
C GLY A 62 -8.82 -12.84 9.12
N PRO A 63 -9.82 -13.21 8.31
CA PRO A 63 -10.63 -14.42 8.54
C PRO A 63 -9.85 -15.72 8.28
N ASP A 64 -8.66 -15.63 7.68
CA ASP A 64 -7.67 -16.72 7.56
C ASP A 64 -6.73 -16.81 8.77
N ASN A 65 -6.99 -16.07 9.84
CA ASN A 65 -6.14 -15.98 11.02
C ASN A 65 -4.73 -15.42 10.74
N GLY A 66 -4.53 -14.77 9.58
CA GLY A 66 -3.27 -14.13 9.21
C GLY A 66 -3.29 -12.63 9.46
N ARG A 67 -2.12 -12.03 9.68
CA ARG A 67 -1.99 -10.56 9.76
C ARG A 67 -2.44 -9.89 8.48
N VAL A 68 -3.03 -8.71 8.62
CA VAL A 68 -3.55 -7.87 7.55
C VAL A 68 -2.55 -6.73 7.28
N GLN A 69 -1.94 -6.73 6.10
CA GLN A 69 -1.00 -5.69 5.65
C GLN A 69 -1.00 -5.60 4.11
N ARG A 70 -0.56 -4.47 3.56
CA ARG A 70 -0.42 -4.27 2.10
C ARG A 70 0.38 -5.39 1.42
N LYS A 71 1.54 -5.77 1.98
CA LYS A 71 2.43 -6.79 1.38
C LYS A 71 1.79 -8.19 1.31
N VAL A 72 0.83 -8.48 2.20
CA VAL A 72 0.29 -9.83 2.39
C VAL A 72 -1.16 -10.00 1.93
N CYS A 73 -1.95 -8.92 1.88
CA CYS A 73 -3.34 -8.92 1.40
C CYS A 73 -3.39 -8.88 -0.13
N LYS A 74 -2.93 -9.98 -0.74
CA LYS A 74 -2.79 -10.21 -2.20
C LYS A 74 -3.67 -11.38 -2.66
N PRO A 75 -3.82 -11.62 -3.99
CA PRO A 75 -4.53 -12.80 -4.49
C PRO A 75 -4.04 -14.09 -3.83
N GLY A 76 -4.99 -14.96 -3.46
CA GLY A 76 -4.70 -16.22 -2.74
C GLY A 76 -5.02 -16.19 -1.24
N ARG A 77 -5.21 -15.01 -0.65
CA ARG A 77 -5.81 -14.87 0.69
C ARG A 77 -7.32 -15.13 0.66
N SER A 78 -7.87 -15.70 1.72
CA SER A 78 -9.32 -16.02 1.79
C SER A 78 -10.22 -14.79 1.70
N CYS A 79 -9.73 -13.64 2.14
CA CYS A 79 -10.44 -12.37 2.12
C CYS A 79 -9.96 -11.42 1.03
N TYR A 80 -9.23 -11.88 0.02
CA TYR A 80 -8.81 -10.99 -1.06
C TYR A 80 -9.96 -10.73 -2.05
N GLU A 81 -10.22 -9.47 -2.34
CA GLU A 81 -11.14 -9.02 -3.39
C GLU A 81 -10.49 -7.81 -4.08
N ALA A 82 -10.37 -7.82 -5.41
CA ALA A 82 -9.76 -6.69 -6.15
C ALA A 82 -10.80 -5.59 -6.40
N SER A 83 -10.38 -4.32 -6.41
CA SER A 83 -11.24 -3.17 -6.77
C SER A 83 -11.50 -3.06 -8.26
#